data_AF-A0A7J6W9X1-F1
#
_entry.id   AF-A0A7J6W9X1-F1
#
_cell.length_a   1.000
_cell.length_b   1.000
_cell.length_c   1.000
_cell.angle_alpha   90.00
_cell.angle_beta   90.00
_cell.angle_gamma   90.00
#
_symmetry.space_group_name_H-M   'P 1'
#
loop_
_entity.id
_entity.type
_entity.pdbx_description
1 polymer ?
#
loop_
_entity_poly.entity_id
_entity_poly.type
_entity_poly.pdbx_seq_one_letter_code
_entity_poly.pdbx_strand_id
1 'polypeptide(L)'
;FLRFLSSYDWMFTPLVVDINNDFTSEDEVEITENFMLSRKSYEENVQNVESAMFLATSYDKASEAWTIFSPNLYELRRLVAYAHSSAEYLTNLILKNQIESQIWECLFRTPLNNYDAVILLHRDILPFPHRLLFPSEMTKGRHVAQGDASRDFHPYMLGNLKGRTNEMKNKVMVNFDPTRCFLDDLKGEFQNTFKLWYDSLGADAIGLTWDKPNSKKRVREEETEEHQDPIGILRDVGEIGKGLVRSVYFLKAPRLRN
;
A
#
# COMPACT_ATOMS: atom_id res chain seq x y z
N PHE A 1 -14.61 -14.14 7.07
CA PHE A 1 -13.68 -13.01 7.05
C PHE A 1 -14.04 -11.95 5.99
N LEU A 2 -13.85 -12.17 4.68
CA LEU A 2 -14.09 -11.12 3.66
C LEU A 2 -15.49 -10.49 3.72
N ARG A 3 -16.54 -11.31 3.85
CA ARG A 3 -17.92 -10.83 4.02
C ARG A 3 -18.07 -9.91 5.23
N PHE A 4 -17.53 -10.31 6.39
CA PHE A 4 -17.53 -9.51 7.61
C PHE A 4 -16.85 -8.16 7.37
N LEU A 5 -15.62 -8.14 6.86
CA LEU A 5 -14.90 -6.91 6.53
C LEU A 5 -15.71 -5.97 5.61
N SER A 6 -16.39 -6.54 4.62
CA SER A 6 -17.16 -5.78 3.64
C SER A 6 -18.49 -5.23 4.16
N SER A 7 -19.14 -5.93 5.09
CA SER A 7 -20.49 -5.59 5.55
C SER A 7 -20.52 -4.95 6.94
N TYR A 8 -19.40 -4.98 7.66
CA TYR A 8 -19.31 -4.43 9.00
C TYR A 8 -19.37 -2.90 8.96
N ASP A 9 -20.18 -2.32 9.85
CA ASP A 9 -20.32 -0.87 9.96
C ASP A 9 -19.23 -0.27 10.83
N TRP A 10 -18.05 -0.12 10.24
CA TRP A 10 -16.88 0.46 10.90
C TRP A 10 -17.11 1.91 11.37
N MET A 11 -18.09 2.61 10.82
CA MET A 11 -18.36 4.01 11.17
C MET A 11 -19.13 4.11 12.49
N PHE A 12 -20.12 3.24 12.67
CA PHE A 12 -21.10 3.36 13.76
C PHE A 12 -21.03 2.25 14.80
N THR A 13 -20.19 1.22 14.59
CA THR A 13 -20.05 0.11 15.55
C THR A 13 -18.57 -0.17 15.86
N PRO A 14 -18.17 -0.28 17.15
CA PRO A 14 -16.85 -0.77 17.54
C PRO A 14 -16.79 -2.30 17.43
N LEU A 15 -15.68 -2.83 16.92
CA LEU A 15 -15.48 -4.28 16.89
C LEU A 15 -14.87 -4.74 18.21
N VAL A 16 -15.71 -5.33 19.04
CA VAL A 16 -15.32 -5.96 20.31
C VAL A 16 -14.89 -7.40 20.05
N VAL A 17 -13.64 -7.72 20.37
CA VAL A 17 -13.05 -9.04 20.19
C VAL A 17 -12.81 -9.65 21.57
N ASP A 18 -13.74 -10.50 21.98
CA ASP A 18 -13.68 -11.23 23.25
C ASP A 18 -13.45 -12.73 22.99
N ILE A 19 -12.19 -13.13 22.90
CA ILE A 19 -11.84 -14.52 22.60
C ILE A 19 -12.02 -15.40 23.85
N ASN A 20 -11.81 -14.83 25.03
CA ASN A 20 -11.76 -15.56 26.30
C ASN A 20 -13.06 -15.41 27.13
N ASN A 21 -13.97 -14.52 26.74
CA ASN A 21 -15.10 -14.07 27.55
C ASN A 21 -14.65 -13.35 28.83
N ASP A 22 -13.66 -12.48 28.69
CA ASP A 22 -13.04 -11.75 29.81
C ASP A 22 -13.75 -10.40 30.09
N PHE A 23 -14.61 -9.91 29.20
CA PHE A 23 -15.23 -8.60 29.39
C PHE A 23 -16.33 -8.59 30.45
N THR A 24 -16.33 -7.54 31.26
CA THR A 24 -17.42 -7.21 32.17
C THR A 24 -18.37 -6.18 31.56
N SER A 25 -19.52 -5.97 32.20
CA SER A 25 -20.43 -4.88 31.82
C SER A 25 -19.81 -3.49 31.98
N GLU A 26 -18.85 -3.31 32.89
CA GLU A 26 -18.11 -2.05 32.98
C GLU A 26 -17.22 -1.83 31.75
N ASP A 27 -16.60 -2.90 31.25
CA ASP A 27 -15.75 -2.83 30.07
C ASP A 27 -16.55 -2.48 28.80
N GLU A 28 -17.75 -3.02 28.64
CA GLU A 28 -18.64 -2.69 27.51
C GLU A 28 -19.02 -1.20 27.49
N VAL A 29 -19.28 -0.63 28.67
CA VAL A 29 -19.57 0.80 28.83
C VAL A 29 -18.33 1.63 28.48
N GLU A 30 -17.16 1.26 29.01
CA GLU A 30 -15.90 1.94 28.73
C GLU A 30 -15.57 1.94 27.22
N ILE A 31 -15.71 0.79 26.55
CA ILE A 31 -15.50 0.66 25.11
C ILE A 31 -16.45 1.59 24.35
N THR A 32 -17.73 1.62 24.74
CA THR A 32 -18.74 2.45 24.07
C THR A 32 -18.41 3.94 24.23
N GLU A 33 -18.00 4.37 25.43
CA GLU A 33 -17.59 5.75 25.69
C GLU A 33 -16.37 6.13 24.86
N ASN A 34 -15.33 5.29 24.86
CA ASN A 34 -14.11 5.50 24.05
C ASN A 34 -14.41 5.56 22.56
N PHE A 35 -15.28 4.67 22.06
CA PHE A 35 -15.72 4.69 20.67
C PHE A 35 -16.40 6.01 20.33
N MET A 36 -17.37 6.44 21.15
CA MET A 36 -18.08 7.70 20.93
C MET A 36 -17.12 8.91 20.95
N LEU A 37 -16.12 8.91 21.84
CA LEU A 37 -15.08 9.93 21.86
C LEU A 37 -14.29 9.96 20.55
N SER A 38 -13.84 8.80 20.06
CA SER A 38 -13.11 8.68 18.78
C SER A 38 -13.92 9.13 17.55
N ARG A 39 -15.25 9.20 17.69
CA ARG A 39 -16.18 9.68 16.66
C ARG A 39 -16.54 11.16 16.80
N LYS A 40 -16.26 11.84 17.92
CA LYS A 40 -16.56 13.28 18.06
C LYS A 40 -15.84 14.14 17.02
N SER A 41 -14.58 13.82 16.73
CA SER A 41 -13.78 14.54 15.73
C SER A 41 -14.35 14.43 14.30
N TYR A 42 -15.15 13.40 14.02
CA TYR A 42 -15.87 13.24 12.77
C TYR A 42 -16.96 14.30 12.58
N GLU A 43 -17.68 14.69 13.64
CA GLU A 43 -18.75 15.69 13.58
C GLU A 43 -18.20 17.07 13.16
N GLU A 44 -16.97 17.38 13.57
CA GLU A 44 -16.27 18.60 13.21
C GLU A 44 -15.63 18.52 11.82
N ASN A 45 -15.08 17.35 11.46
CA ASN A 45 -14.50 17.10 10.14
C ASN A 45 -14.57 15.61 9.78
N VAL A 46 -15.36 15.28 8.76
CA VAL A 46 -15.55 13.92 8.21
C VAL A 46 -14.24 13.19 7.87
N GLN A 47 -13.14 13.92 7.65
CA GLN A 47 -11.82 13.35 7.34
C GLN A 47 -10.94 13.09 8.58
N ASN A 48 -11.29 13.63 9.74
CA ASN A 48 -10.54 13.50 10.99
C ASN A 48 -11.16 12.45 11.89
N VAL A 49 -11.16 11.19 11.45
CA VAL A 49 -11.50 10.06 12.32
C VAL A 49 -10.19 9.53 12.90
N GLU A 50 -10.06 9.52 14.23
CA GLU A 50 -8.82 9.08 14.90
C GLU A 50 -8.51 7.62 14.59
N SER A 51 -9.49 6.72 14.72
CA SER A 51 -9.34 5.29 14.37
C SER A 51 -10.44 4.87 13.41
N ALA A 52 -10.16 4.79 12.10
CA ALA A 52 -11.18 4.43 11.11
C ALA A 52 -11.74 3.02 11.35
N MET A 53 -10.89 2.11 11.84
CA MET A 53 -11.30 0.83 12.42
C MET A 53 -11.12 0.89 13.93
N PHE A 54 -12.20 0.81 14.69
CA PHE A 54 -12.14 0.73 16.15
C PHE A 54 -12.16 -0.75 16.57
N LEU A 55 -11.05 -1.24 17.14
CA LEU A 55 -10.88 -2.60 17.61
C LEU A 55 -10.68 -2.59 19.12
N ALA A 56 -11.61 -3.20 19.85
CA ALA A 56 -11.52 -3.35 21.30
C ALA A 56 -11.20 -4.80 21.68
N THR A 57 -10.28 -4.96 22.62
CA THR A 57 -9.93 -6.24 23.27
C THR A 57 -9.84 -6.01 24.79
N SER A 58 -9.78 -7.08 25.58
CA SER A 58 -9.63 -6.95 27.04
C SER A 58 -8.35 -6.20 27.45
N TYR A 59 -7.34 -6.15 26.58
CA TYR A 59 -6.07 -5.44 26.81
C TYR A 59 -6.05 -4.01 26.24
N ASP A 60 -6.97 -3.67 25.35
CA ASP A 60 -7.05 -2.39 24.66
C ASP A 60 -8.51 -2.06 24.34
N LYS A 61 -9.14 -1.27 25.22
CA LYS A 61 -10.54 -0.87 25.12
C LYS A 61 -10.73 0.44 24.33
N ALA A 62 -9.64 1.15 24.06
CA ALA A 62 -9.64 2.45 23.39
C ALA A 62 -9.18 2.36 21.93
N SER A 63 -8.77 1.18 21.46
CA SER A 63 -8.31 0.94 20.10
C SER A 63 -7.00 1.68 19.77
N GLU A 64 -6.13 1.84 20.77
CA GLU A 64 -4.88 2.60 20.67
C GLU A 64 -3.69 1.75 20.18
N ALA A 65 -3.72 0.44 20.39
CA ALA A 65 -2.56 -0.41 20.16
C ALA A 65 -2.31 -0.71 18.68
N TRP A 66 -3.36 -0.89 17.88
CA TRP A 66 -3.23 -1.44 16.53
C TRP A 66 -3.77 -0.56 15.39
N THR A 67 -4.79 0.26 15.62
CA THR A 67 -5.51 0.96 14.54
C THR A 67 -5.55 2.47 14.66
N ILE A 68 -4.81 3.05 15.62
CA ILE A 68 -4.76 4.50 15.86
C ILE A 68 -4.19 5.30 14.68
N PHE A 69 -3.22 4.75 13.93
CA PHE A 69 -2.61 5.46 12.79
C PHE A 69 -3.02 4.90 11.43
N SER A 70 -3.37 3.61 11.37
CA SER A 70 -3.70 2.92 10.14
C SER A 70 -4.59 1.70 10.43
N PRO A 71 -5.61 1.42 9.59
CA PRO A 71 -5.92 2.14 8.36
C PRO A 71 -6.63 3.47 8.64
N ASN A 72 -6.30 4.50 7.87
CA ASN A 72 -7.13 5.70 7.79
C ASN A 72 -8.40 5.43 6.96
N LEU A 73 -9.33 6.39 6.95
CA LEU A 73 -10.63 6.23 6.27
C LEU A 73 -10.51 5.87 4.79
N TYR A 74 -9.49 6.38 4.09
CA TYR A 74 -9.29 6.05 2.67
C TYR A 74 -8.79 4.62 2.48
N GLU A 75 -7.81 4.19 3.29
CA GLU A 75 -7.31 2.81 3.29
C GLU A 75 -8.41 1.82 3.66
N LEU A 76 -9.21 2.14 4.68
CA LEU A 76 -10.33 1.32 5.11
C LEU A 76 -11.37 1.17 3.99
N ARG A 77 -11.76 2.26 3.33
CA ARG A 77 -12.69 2.20 2.19
C ARG A 77 -12.15 1.31 1.07
N ARG A 78 -10.86 1.40 0.78
CA ARG A 78 -10.22 0.54 -0.22
C ARG A 78 -10.23 -0.93 0.23
N LEU A 79 -9.91 -1.21 1.50
CA LEU A 79 -9.95 -2.54 2.09
C LEU A 79 -11.35 -3.16 2.01
N VAL A 80 -12.38 -2.41 2.42
CA VAL A 80 -13.80 -2.82 2.36
C VAL A 80 -14.21 -3.11 0.91
N ALA A 81 -13.84 -2.26 -0.04
CA ALA A 81 -14.15 -2.46 -1.46
C ALA A 81 -13.50 -3.74 -2.00
N TYR A 82 -12.22 -4.00 -1.67
CA TYR A 82 -11.54 -5.23 -2.08
C TYR A 82 -12.15 -6.46 -1.42
N ALA A 83 -12.51 -6.38 -0.14
CA ALA A 83 -13.19 -7.46 0.57
C ALA A 83 -14.55 -7.79 -0.05
N HIS A 84 -15.33 -6.76 -0.41
CA HIS A 84 -16.63 -6.91 -1.08
C HIS A 84 -16.49 -7.60 -2.42
N SER A 85 -15.70 -7.03 -3.33
CA SER A 85 -15.50 -7.60 -4.68
C SER A 85 -14.94 -9.03 -4.62
N SER A 86 -14.02 -9.30 -3.69
CA SER A 86 -13.46 -10.64 -3.50
C SER A 86 -14.49 -11.64 -2.96
N ALA A 87 -15.31 -11.22 -1.99
CA ALA A 87 -16.35 -12.06 -1.41
C ALA A 87 -17.44 -12.42 -2.42
N GLU A 88 -17.90 -11.44 -3.21
CA GLU A 88 -18.86 -11.67 -4.30
C GLU A 88 -18.27 -12.59 -5.36
N TYR A 89 -17.04 -12.33 -5.79
CA TYR A 89 -16.38 -13.14 -6.80
C TYR A 89 -16.21 -14.58 -6.35
N LEU A 90 -15.67 -14.80 -5.14
CA LEU A 90 -15.52 -16.14 -4.56
C LEU A 90 -16.87 -16.86 -4.42
N THR A 91 -17.92 -16.14 -4.00
CA THR A 91 -19.28 -16.70 -3.91
C THR A 91 -19.75 -17.18 -5.30
N ASN A 92 -19.57 -16.36 -6.33
CA ASN A 92 -19.93 -16.71 -7.70
C ASN A 92 -19.13 -17.92 -8.24
N LEU A 93 -17.83 -18.01 -7.93
CA LEU A 93 -17.01 -19.16 -8.33
C LEU A 93 -17.51 -20.46 -7.70
N ILE A 94 -17.79 -20.42 -6.39
CA ILE A 94 -18.32 -21.57 -5.64
C ILE A 94 -19.67 -22.00 -6.22
N LEU A 95 -20.59 -21.05 -6.45
CA LEU A 95 -21.93 -21.35 -6.97
C LEU A 95 -21.90 -21.92 -8.40
N LYS A 96 -20.98 -21.45 -9.24
CA LYS A 96 -20.85 -21.90 -10.64
C LYS A 96 -19.98 -23.15 -10.79
N ASN A 97 -19.39 -23.66 -9.71
CA ASN A 97 -18.42 -24.76 -9.71
C ASN A 97 -17.26 -24.55 -10.72
N GLN A 98 -16.85 -23.30 -10.92
CA GLN A 98 -15.77 -22.92 -11.84
C GLN A 98 -14.45 -22.90 -11.08
N ILE A 99 -13.91 -24.10 -10.83
CA ILE A 99 -12.60 -24.30 -10.18
C ILE A 99 -11.54 -24.57 -11.26
N GLU A 100 -11.54 -23.77 -12.33
CA GLU A 100 -10.40 -23.78 -13.25
C GLU A 100 -9.22 -23.08 -12.57
N SER A 101 -8.02 -23.65 -12.76
CA SER A 101 -6.83 -23.39 -11.94
C SER A 101 -6.32 -21.95 -11.96
N GLN A 102 -6.79 -21.09 -12.88
CA GLN A 102 -6.30 -19.73 -13.09
C GLN A 102 -7.29 -18.64 -12.67
N ILE A 103 -8.55 -18.99 -12.43
CA ILE A 103 -9.62 -18.01 -12.20
C ILE A 103 -9.53 -17.40 -10.79
N TRP A 104 -9.25 -18.23 -9.79
CA TRP A 104 -9.14 -17.79 -8.39
C TRP A 104 -7.87 -16.98 -8.11
N GLU A 105 -6.80 -17.14 -8.92
CA GLU A 105 -5.52 -16.43 -8.72
C GLU A 105 -5.69 -14.91 -8.69
N CYS A 106 -6.70 -14.37 -9.40
CA CYS A 106 -6.96 -12.94 -9.42
C CYS A 106 -7.30 -12.36 -8.02
N LEU A 107 -7.76 -13.19 -7.08
CA LEU A 107 -7.99 -12.81 -5.67
C LEU A 107 -6.69 -12.43 -4.95
N PHE A 108 -5.55 -12.93 -5.43
CA PHE A 108 -4.22 -12.71 -4.86
C PHE A 108 -3.35 -11.80 -5.74
N ARG A 109 -3.89 -11.27 -6.83
CA ARG A 109 -3.19 -10.33 -7.71
C ARG A 109 -3.56 -8.90 -7.34
N THR A 110 -2.56 -8.04 -7.19
CA THR A 110 -2.78 -6.62 -6.96
C THR A 110 -3.49 -5.98 -8.17
N PRO A 111 -4.63 -5.30 -7.99
CA PRO A 111 -5.36 -4.67 -9.09
C PRO A 111 -4.68 -3.34 -9.50
N LEU A 112 -3.64 -3.45 -10.32
CA LEU A 112 -2.75 -2.33 -10.71
C LEU A 112 -3.47 -1.14 -11.38
N ASN A 113 -4.64 -1.35 -11.98
CA ASN A 113 -5.43 -0.29 -12.63
C ASN A 113 -6.05 0.72 -11.65
N ASN A 114 -6.01 0.43 -10.34
CA ASN A 114 -6.57 1.30 -9.30
C ASN A 114 -5.65 2.47 -8.93
N TYR A 115 -4.40 2.45 -9.38
CA TYR A 115 -3.42 3.50 -9.12
C TYR A 115 -3.46 4.58 -10.21
N ASP A 116 -2.80 5.70 -9.92
CA ASP A 116 -2.59 6.79 -10.87
C ASP A 116 -1.29 6.60 -11.66
N ALA A 117 -0.30 5.94 -11.07
CA ALA A 117 0.87 5.41 -11.74
C ALA A 117 1.33 4.10 -11.07
N VAL A 118 2.13 3.31 -11.78
CA VAL A 118 2.67 2.02 -11.31
C VAL A 118 4.13 1.92 -11.68
N ILE A 119 4.96 1.56 -10.70
CA ILE A 119 6.37 1.24 -10.86
C ILE A 119 6.48 -0.29 -10.81
N LEU A 120 7.08 -0.89 -11.82
CA LEU A 120 7.42 -2.31 -11.83
C LEU A 120 8.91 -2.46 -11.54
N LEU A 121 9.26 -3.42 -10.68
CA LEU A 121 10.63 -3.69 -10.25
C LEU A 121 11.18 -4.92 -10.97
N HIS A 122 12.50 -5.00 -11.12
CA HIS A 122 13.16 -6.20 -11.62
C HIS A 122 13.11 -7.31 -10.56
N ARG A 123 12.50 -8.44 -10.92
CA ARG A 123 12.19 -9.54 -9.99
C ARG A 123 13.44 -10.22 -9.44
N ASP A 124 14.43 -10.42 -10.30
CA ASP A 124 15.62 -11.22 -10.00
C ASP A 124 16.52 -10.57 -8.94
N ILE A 125 16.33 -9.27 -8.70
CA ILE A 125 17.11 -8.47 -7.76
C ILE A 125 16.31 -8.05 -6.52
N LEU A 126 15.07 -8.52 -6.37
CA LEU A 126 14.30 -8.34 -5.15
C LEU A 126 14.94 -9.11 -3.98
N PRO A 127 14.68 -8.74 -2.71
CA PRO A 127 15.21 -9.46 -1.55
C PRO A 127 14.81 -10.95 -1.52
N PHE A 128 13.57 -11.25 -1.93
CA PHE A 128 13.00 -12.60 -1.91
C PHE A 128 12.29 -12.96 -3.22
N PRO A 129 13.01 -13.13 -4.35
CA PRO A 129 12.37 -13.34 -5.66
C PRO A 129 11.46 -14.56 -5.71
N HIS A 130 11.79 -15.60 -4.94
CA HIS A 130 11.01 -16.86 -4.88
C HIS A 130 9.67 -16.73 -4.15
N ARG A 131 9.43 -15.62 -3.42
CA ARG A 131 8.14 -15.37 -2.74
C ARG A 131 7.11 -14.70 -3.64
N LEU A 132 7.54 -14.18 -4.78
CA LEU A 132 6.64 -13.54 -5.75
C LEU A 132 5.81 -14.62 -6.46
N LEU A 133 4.55 -14.79 -6.02
CA LEU A 133 3.63 -15.76 -6.61
C LEU A 133 3.18 -15.35 -8.01
N PHE A 134 2.80 -14.08 -8.16
CA PHE A 134 2.21 -13.55 -9.38
C PHE A 134 3.00 -12.33 -9.87
N PRO A 135 3.91 -12.53 -10.83
CA PRO A 135 4.46 -11.49 -11.69
C PRO A 135 3.49 -10.34 -12.05
N SER A 136 3.82 -9.12 -11.65
CA SER A 136 3.07 -7.93 -12.04
C SER A 136 3.40 -7.55 -13.48
N GLU A 137 2.37 -7.38 -14.31
CA GLU A 137 2.51 -6.92 -15.69
C GLU A 137 1.49 -5.81 -15.99
N MET A 138 1.92 -4.84 -16.81
CA MET A 138 1.06 -3.74 -17.22
C MET A 138 0.73 -3.80 -18.71
N THR A 139 -0.56 -3.75 -19.01
CA THR A 139 -1.09 -3.72 -20.40
C THR A 139 -1.76 -2.39 -20.74
N LYS A 140 -1.86 -1.48 -19.77
CA LYS A 140 -2.54 -0.19 -19.87
C LYS A 140 -1.63 0.91 -19.34
N GLY A 141 -1.91 2.14 -19.77
CA GLY A 141 -1.15 3.33 -19.36
C GLY A 141 -0.09 3.75 -20.37
N ARG A 142 0.41 4.97 -20.18
CA ARG A 142 1.55 5.51 -20.91
C ARG A 142 2.83 5.02 -20.23
N HIS A 143 3.69 4.35 -20.98
CA HIS A 143 5.03 4.01 -20.53
C HIS A 143 5.88 5.29 -20.45
N VAL A 144 6.46 5.57 -19.29
CA VAL A 144 7.19 6.82 -19.00
C VAL A 144 8.70 6.58 -18.87
N ALA A 145 9.09 5.50 -18.21
CA ALA A 145 10.50 5.16 -18.00
C ALA A 145 10.71 3.65 -18.10
N GLN A 146 11.89 3.25 -18.60
CA GLN A 146 12.36 1.88 -18.70
C GLN A 146 13.75 1.83 -18.07
N GLY A 147 13.99 0.84 -17.21
CA GLY A 147 15.30 0.64 -16.58
C GLY A 147 15.85 -0.75 -16.84
N ASP A 148 17.18 -0.84 -16.83
CA ASP A 148 17.92 -2.10 -16.87
C ASP A 148 18.26 -2.56 -15.44
N ALA A 149 18.26 -3.87 -15.22
CA ALA A 149 18.61 -4.43 -13.92
C ALA A 149 20.09 -4.19 -13.61
N SER A 150 20.39 -3.75 -12.39
CA SER A 150 21.77 -3.62 -11.92
C SER A 150 22.44 -5.00 -11.83
N ARG A 151 23.75 -5.01 -12.07
CA ARG A 151 24.62 -6.18 -11.83
C ARG A 151 25.46 -6.03 -10.56
N ASP A 152 25.32 -4.91 -9.85
CA ASP A 152 26.14 -4.55 -8.70
C ASP A 152 25.70 -5.30 -7.44
N PHE A 153 24.40 -5.59 -7.34
CA PHE A 153 23.81 -6.37 -6.25
C PHE A 153 22.93 -7.50 -6.78
N HIS A 154 22.88 -8.60 -6.04
CA HIS A 154 22.02 -9.75 -6.32
C HIS A 154 21.66 -10.46 -5.01
N PRO A 155 20.41 -10.92 -4.81
CA PRO A 155 19.98 -11.54 -3.55
C PRO A 155 20.71 -12.84 -3.23
N TYR A 156 21.23 -13.52 -4.26
CA TYR A 156 22.02 -14.73 -4.12
C TYR A 156 23.42 -14.53 -4.68
N MET A 157 24.41 -15.14 -4.02
CA MET A 157 25.78 -15.19 -4.52
C MET A 157 25.87 -16.19 -5.69
N LEU A 158 25.92 -15.69 -6.94
CA LEU A 158 26.16 -16.53 -8.11
C LEU A 158 27.68 -16.76 -8.32
N GLY A 159 28.13 -18.01 -8.29
CA GLY A 159 29.45 -18.42 -8.81
C GLY A 159 30.32 -19.28 -7.89
N ASN A 160 31.33 -19.95 -8.46
CA ASN A 160 32.37 -20.70 -7.73
C ASN A 160 33.37 -19.71 -7.09
N LEU A 161 33.18 -19.44 -5.81
CA LEU A 161 33.87 -18.41 -5.02
C LEU A 161 35.24 -18.84 -4.47
N LYS A 162 36.01 -19.65 -5.20
CA LYS A 162 37.37 -20.02 -4.77
C LYS A 162 38.35 -18.87 -5.06
N GLY A 163 38.80 -18.18 -4.01
CA GLY A 163 40.04 -17.38 -4.04
C GLY A 163 39.93 -15.84 -4.04
N ARG A 164 38.74 -15.22 -3.95
CA ARG A 164 38.56 -13.75 -3.97
C ARG A 164 37.89 -13.17 -2.71
N THR A 165 38.43 -13.51 -1.53
CA THR A 165 37.86 -13.14 -0.22
C THR A 165 37.73 -11.63 0.04
N ASN A 166 38.66 -10.79 -0.43
CA ASN A 166 38.58 -9.34 -0.23
C ASN A 166 37.50 -8.66 -1.08
N GLU A 167 37.31 -9.08 -2.34
CA GLU A 167 36.24 -8.55 -3.19
C GLU A 167 34.85 -8.98 -2.69
N MET A 168 34.78 -10.13 -2.00
CA MET A 168 33.53 -10.67 -1.47
C MET A 168 32.98 -9.85 -0.30
N LYS A 169 33.86 -9.30 0.56
CA LYS A 169 33.43 -8.40 1.65
C LYS A 169 32.69 -7.16 1.15
N ASN A 170 33.07 -6.65 -0.02
CA ASN A 170 32.44 -5.47 -0.60
C ASN A 170 31.16 -5.78 -1.38
N LYS A 171 30.89 -7.06 -1.68
CA LYS A 171 29.70 -7.49 -2.43
C LYS A 171 28.59 -8.08 -1.56
N VAL A 172 28.93 -8.61 -0.39
CA VAL A 172 27.93 -9.14 0.54
C VAL A 172 27.34 -8.00 1.35
N MET A 173 26.07 -7.68 1.09
CA MET A 173 25.32 -6.67 1.81
C MET A 173 24.30 -7.36 2.72
N VAL A 174 24.60 -7.42 4.02
CA VAL A 174 23.73 -8.10 5.02
C VAL A 174 22.50 -7.22 5.29
N ASN A 175 21.31 -7.83 5.32
CA ASN A 175 20.02 -7.15 5.52
C ASN A 175 19.74 -6.02 4.52
N PHE A 176 20.42 -6.02 3.38
CA PHE A 176 20.15 -5.06 2.32
C PHE A 176 18.84 -5.41 1.62
N ASP A 177 17.92 -4.46 1.61
CA ASP A 177 16.64 -4.54 0.91
C ASP A 177 16.56 -3.35 -0.06
N PRO A 178 16.86 -3.56 -1.37
CA PRO A 178 16.86 -2.47 -2.34
C PRO A 178 15.49 -1.80 -2.48
N THR A 179 14.40 -2.55 -2.26
CA THR A 179 13.05 -1.99 -2.32
C THR A 179 12.80 -1.02 -1.17
N ARG A 180 13.26 -1.32 0.04
CA ARG A 180 13.16 -0.39 1.19
C ARG A 180 13.97 0.87 0.96
N CYS A 181 15.23 0.75 0.54
CA CYS A 181 16.07 1.90 0.23
C CYS A 181 15.38 2.81 -0.79
N PHE A 182 14.89 2.22 -1.89
CA PHE A 182 14.18 2.97 -2.92
C PHE A 182 12.91 3.66 -2.39
N LEU A 183 12.12 2.98 -1.56
CA LEU A 183 10.91 3.58 -0.96
C LEU A 183 11.25 4.77 -0.04
N ASP A 184 12.37 4.70 0.68
CA ASP A 184 12.79 5.78 1.56
C ASP A 184 13.35 6.97 0.77
N ASP A 185 14.07 6.73 -0.32
CA ASP A 185 14.50 7.77 -1.27
C ASP A 185 13.28 8.49 -1.86
N LEU A 186 12.26 7.74 -2.33
CA LEU A 186 11.02 8.32 -2.86
C LEU A 186 10.24 9.15 -1.83
N LYS A 187 10.19 8.69 -0.57
CA LYS A 187 9.54 9.46 0.52
C LYS A 187 10.29 10.74 0.83
N GLY A 188 11.62 10.73 0.73
CA GLY A 188 12.46 11.90 0.96
C GLY A 188 12.33 12.94 -0.16
N GLU A 189 12.33 12.50 -1.42
CA GLU A 189 12.36 13.40 -2.58
C GLU A 189 10.97 13.92 -2.98
N PHE A 190 9.93 13.08 -2.90
CA PHE A 190 8.57 13.41 -3.36
C PHE A 190 7.57 13.54 -2.22
N GLN A 191 8.01 14.12 -1.10
CA GLN A 191 7.16 14.32 0.07
C GLN A 191 5.92 15.17 -0.29
N ASN A 192 4.72 14.66 0.02
CA ASN A 192 3.43 15.29 -0.28
C ASN A 192 3.06 15.40 -1.78
N THR A 193 3.76 14.68 -2.67
CA THR A 193 3.41 14.62 -4.10
C THR A 193 2.48 13.45 -4.39
N PHE A 194 2.78 12.28 -3.83
CA PHE A 194 1.98 11.08 -4.00
C PHE A 194 2.12 10.14 -2.80
N LYS A 195 1.09 9.31 -2.61
CA LYS A 195 1.11 8.19 -1.68
C LYS A 195 1.58 6.91 -2.37
N LEU A 196 2.51 6.22 -1.71
CA LEU A 196 3.08 4.93 -2.11
C LEU A 196 2.23 3.77 -1.60
N TRP A 197 2.01 2.77 -2.46
CA TRP A 197 1.30 1.53 -2.16
C TRP A 197 2.16 0.35 -2.56
N TYR A 198 2.58 -0.46 -1.61
CA TYR A 198 3.48 -1.58 -1.87
C TYR A 198 3.19 -2.74 -0.91
N ASP A 199 3.62 -3.94 -1.30
CA ASP A 199 3.61 -5.11 -0.44
C ASP A 199 4.96 -5.23 0.28
N SER A 200 4.93 -5.12 1.60
CA SER A 200 6.11 -5.28 2.47
C SER A 200 6.71 -6.70 2.46
N LEU A 201 5.98 -7.70 1.96
CA LEU A 201 6.40 -9.10 1.92
C LEU A 201 7.11 -9.51 0.63
N GLY A 202 7.18 -8.62 -0.38
CA GLY A 202 8.03 -8.80 -1.56
C GLY A 202 7.30 -8.89 -2.91
N ALA A 203 6.41 -7.94 -3.21
CA ALA A 203 5.88 -7.78 -4.56
C ALA A 203 6.86 -7.06 -5.50
N ASP A 204 6.67 -7.24 -6.81
CA ASP A 204 7.43 -6.59 -7.88
C ASP A 204 6.77 -5.32 -8.44
N ALA A 205 5.79 -4.76 -7.73
CA ALA A 205 5.09 -3.54 -8.13
C ALA A 205 4.83 -2.60 -6.96
N ILE A 206 4.94 -1.31 -7.26
CA ILE A 206 4.58 -0.20 -6.36
C ILE A 206 3.54 0.65 -7.07
N GLY A 207 2.37 0.81 -6.46
CA GLY A 207 1.32 1.71 -6.92
C GLY A 207 1.50 3.11 -6.35
N LEU A 208 1.19 4.13 -7.15
CA LEU A 208 1.21 5.53 -6.75
C LEU A 208 -0.19 6.13 -6.87
N THR A 209 -0.58 6.94 -5.90
CA THR A 209 -1.77 7.81 -6.02
C THR A 209 -1.38 9.24 -5.72
N TRP A 210 -1.74 10.17 -6.59
CA TRP A 210 -1.42 11.58 -6.40
C TRP A 210 -2.05 12.10 -5.12
N ASP A 211 -1.28 12.88 -4.35
CA ASP A 211 -1.84 13.58 -3.22
C ASP A 211 -2.79 14.67 -3.72
N LYS A 212 -3.91 14.82 -3.03
CA LYS A 212 -4.84 15.89 -3.37
C LYS A 212 -4.26 17.20 -2.87
N PRO A 213 -4.20 18.26 -3.69
CA PRO A 213 -3.76 19.56 -3.21
C PRO A 213 -4.70 20.00 -2.07
N ASN A 214 -4.13 20.20 -0.88
CA ASN A 214 -4.88 20.63 0.29
C ASN A 214 -5.46 22.03 0.02
N SER A 215 -6.79 22.15 0.07
CA SER A 215 -7.50 23.44 -0.09
C SER A 215 -7.24 24.45 1.04
N LYS A 216 -6.31 24.17 1.97
CA LYS A 216 -6.04 24.99 3.17
C LYS A 216 -4.83 25.92 3.04
N LYS A 217 -4.04 25.85 1.97
CA LYS A 217 -2.95 26.81 1.70
C LYS A 217 -3.34 27.73 0.54
N ARG A 218 -4.36 28.57 0.72
CA ARG A 218 -4.41 29.85 0.00
C ARG A 218 -3.46 30.82 0.72
N VAL A 219 -2.16 30.57 0.58
CA VAL A 219 -1.19 31.66 0.75
C VAL A 219 -1.20 32.37 -0.60
N ARG A 220 -1.52 33.65 -0.54
CA ARG A 220 -1.59 34.56 -1.67
C ARG A 220 -0.15 34.83 -2.11
N GLU A 221 0.39 33.97 -2.94
CA GLU A 221 1.61 34.23 -3.71
C GLU A 221 1.21 34.20 -5.18
N GLU A 222 1.14 35.42 -5.74
CA GLU A 222 1.06 35.66 -7.18
C GLU A 222 2.42 35.28 -7.79
N GLU A 223 2.74 33.99 -7.89
CA GLU A 223 3.91 33.51 -8.60
C GLU A 223 3.59 32.11 -9.13
N THR A 224 3.34 32.03 -10.45
CA THR A 224 3.30 30.83 -11.30
C THR A 224 2.67 29.57 -10.68
N GLU A 225 1.44 29.24 -11.08
CA GLU A 225 0.94 27.87 -11.01
C GLU A 225 1.88 26.97 -11.84
N GLU A 226 2.96 26.49 -11.23
CA GLU A 226 3.73 25.37 -11.74
C GLU A 226 2.78 24.17 -11.71
N HIS A 227 2.10 23.94 -12.82
CA HIS A 227 1.53 22.63 -13.10
C HIS A 227 2.68 21.62 -12.98
N GLN A 228 2.78 20.94 -11.83
CA GLN A 228 3.70 19.83 -11.65
C GLN A 228 3.51 18.88 -12.82
N ASP A 229 4.52 18.75 -13.69
CA ASP A 229 4.50 17.82 -14.82
C ASP A 229 4.54 16.40 -14.26
N PRO A 230 3.40 15.66 -14.25
CA PRO A 230 3.35 14.35 -13.62
C PRO A 230 4.24 13.35 -14.35
N ILE A 231 4.50 13.58 -15.64
CA ILE A 231 5.36 12.71 -16.45
C ILE A 231 6.83 12.97 -16.11
N GLY A 232 7.22 14.24 -15.94
CA GLY A 232 8.54 14.62 -15.46
C GLY A 232 8.86 13.97 -14.12
N ILE A 233 7.96 14.10 -13.14
CA ILE A 233 8.09 13.47 -11.82
C ILE A 233 8.28 11.95 -11.94
N LEU A 234 7.44 11.29 -12.76
CA LEU A 234 7.53 9.82 -12.93
C LEU A 234 8.79 9.36 -13.67
N ARG A 235 9.39 10.22 -14.49
CA ARG A 235 10.71 9.95 -15.07
C ARG A 235 11.78 10.04 -14.00
N ASP A 236 11.73 11.04 -13.13
CA ASP A 236 12.69 11.20 -12.03
C ASP A 236 12.59 10.04 -11.04
N VAL A 237 11.38 9.55 -10.74
CA VAL A 237 11.14 8.28 -10.02
C VAL A 237 11.89 7.10 -10.66
N GLY A 238 11.88 7.01 -11.99
CA GLY A 238 12.61 5.99 -12.72
C GLY A 238 14.13 6.11 -12.59
N GLU A 239 14.65 7.35 -12.59
CA GLU A 239 16.09 7.63 -12.43
C GLU A 239 16.57 7.34 -11.00
N ILE A 240 15.81 7.71 -9.96
CA ILE A 240 16.13 7.38 -8.56
C ILE A 240 16.21 5.87 -8.37
N GLY A 241 15.27 5.14 -8.97
CA GLY A 241 15.21 3.69 -8.90
C GLY A 241 16.13 2.98 -9.90
N LYS A 242 17.09 3.66 -10.53
CA LYS A 242 17.95 3.09 -11.56
C LYS A 242 18.63 1.81 -11.07
N GLY A 243 18.55 0.76 -11.90
CA GLY A 243 19.07 -0.55 -11.54
C GLY A 243 18.07 -1.44 -10.81
N LEU A 244 17.07 -0.87 -10.12
CA LEU A 244 15.97 -1.61 -9.46
C LEU A 244 14.67 -1.59 -10.27
N VAL A 245 14.31 -0.42 -10.81
CA VAL A 245 13.09 -0.17 -11.56
C VAL A 245 13.20 -0.79 -12.94
N ARG A 246 12.22 -1.63 -13.27
CA ARG A 246 12.02 -2.20 -14.60
C ARG A 246 11.30 -1.22 -15.51
N SER A 247 10.18 -0.68 -15.06
CA SER A 247 9.39 0.24 -15.86
C SER A 247 8.44 1.08 -15.02
N VAL A 248 8.09 2.27 -15.53
CA VAL A 248 7.12 3.19 -14.90
C VAL A 248 5.98 3.46 -15.87
N TYR A 249 4.74 3.27 -15.42
CA TYR A 249 3.53 3.50 -16.18
C TYR A 249 2.69 4.60 -15.55
N PHE A 250 2.32 5.59 -16.35
CA PHE A 250 1.36 6.62 -15.99
C PHE A 250 -0.05 6.22 -16.44
N LEU A 251 -0.99 6.16 -15.51
CA LEU A 251 -2.37 5.71 -15.76
C LEU A 251 -3.37 6.87 -15.73
N LYS A 252 -3.24 7.78 -14.76
CA LYS A 252 -4.20 8.87 -14.53
C LYS A 252 -3.48 10.14 -14.08
N ALA A 253 -3.91 11.27 -14.62
CA ALA A 253 -3.44 12.58 -14.19
C ALA A 253 -3.96 12.93 -12.78
N PRO A 254 -3.23 13.79 -12.03
CA PRO A 254 -3.73 14.35 -10.78
C PRO A 254 -5.09 15.01 -11.01
N ARG A 255 -6.07 14.68 -10.16
CA ARG A 255 -7.40 15.31 -10.26
C ARG A 255 -7.30 16.73 -9.70
N LEU A 256 -7.28 17.72 -10.58
CA LEU A 256 -7.52 19.12 -10.21
C LEU A 256 -8.97 19.25 -9.75
N ARG A 257 -9.21 19.87 -8.59
CA ARG A 257 -10.58 20.26 -8.21
C ARG A 257 -10.98 21.47 -9.05
N ASN A 258 -12.09 21.35 -9.78
CA ASN A 258 -12.95 22.49 -10.11
C ASN A 258 -13.79 22.86 -8.89
#